data_AF-A0A2W2KT79-F1
#
_entry.id   AF-A0A2W2KT79-F1
#
_cell.length_a   1.000
_cell.length_b   1.000
_cell.length_c   1.000
_cell.angle_alpha   90.00
_cell.angle_beta   90.00
_cell.angle_gamma   90.00
#
_symmetry.space_group_name_H-M   'P 1'
#
loop_
_entity.id
_entity.type
_entity.pdbx_description
1 polymer ?
#
loop_
_entity_poly.entity_id
_entity_poly.type
_entity_poly.pdbx_seq_one_letter_code
_entity_poly.pdbx_strand_id
1 'polypeptide(L)'
;TGPPTGVLAAALTELGFTATALSTGTAPSAAAIDQAAAAAREADAVVVGTYNVTAGSSQKTLVQRLLATGRPVIAVAIRNPYDVAHLPSVPAHLAAYSWTDVELRAAARVIAGRVKPRGRLPVPVQRADDPVKVLYPVGYGLSY
;
A
#
# COMPACT_ATOMS: atom_id res chain seq x y z
N THR A 1 -7.29 16.82 -8.90
CA THR A 1 -7.02 15.62 -8.09
C THR A 1 -5.73 15.84 -7.32
N GLY A 2 -5.74 15.66 -6.00
CA GLY A 2 -4.53 15.80 -5.17
C GLY A 2 -3.58 14.60 -5.30
N PRO A 3 -2.40 14.62 -4.65
CA PRO A 3 -1.54 13.45 -4.59
C PRO A 3 -2.31 12.26 -3.96
N PRO A 4 -2.04 11.00 -4.35
CA PRO A 4 -2.78 9.83 -3.86
C PRO A 4 -2.87 9.75 -2.33
N THR A 5 -1.83 10.17 -1.62
CA THR A 5 -1.80 10.23 -0.15
C THR A 5 -2.81 11.22 0.42
N GLY A 6 -3.02 12.36 -0.24
CA GLY A 6 -4.03 13.36 0.15
C GLY A 6 -5.45 12.84 -0.03
N VAL A 7 -5.72 12.14 -1.14
CA VAL A 7 -7.04 11.53 -1.37
C VAL A 7 -7.33 10.44 -0.35
N LEU A 8 -6.37 9.55 -0.08
CA LEU A 8 -6.52 8.50 0.93
C LEU A 8 -6.77 9.08 2.32
N ALA A 9 -6.00 10.09 2.74
CA ALA A 9 -6.20 10.73 4.02
C ALA A 9 -7.58 11.39 4.12
N ALA A 10 -8.00 12.16 3.10
CA ALA A 10 -9.32 12.77 3.07
C ALA A 10 -10.44 11.72 3.16
N ALA A 11 -10.35 10.65 2.37
CA ALA A 11 -11.33 9.57 2.38
C ALA A 11 -11.39 8.83 3.73
N LEU A 12 -10.26 8.60 4.40
CA LEU A 12 -10.23 8.01 5.73
C LEU A 12 -10.81 8.96 6.78
N THR A 13 -10.53 10.26 6.68
CA THR A 13 -11.12 11.28 7.55
C THR A 13 -12.64 11.35 7.40
N GLU A 14 -13.15 11.34 6.18
CA GLU A 14 -14.60 11.27 5.90
C GLU A 14 -15.25 10.00 6.49
N LEU A 15 -14.48 8.92 6.70
CA LEU A 15 -14.94 7.67 7.30
C LEU A 15 -14.83 7.62 8.83
N GLY A 16 -14.32 8.69 9.45
CA GLY A 16 -14.24 8.86 10.91
C GLY A 16 -12.86 8.60 11.53
N PHE A 17 -11.80 8.47 10.73
CA PHE A 17 -10.44 8.31 11.23
C PHE A 17 -9.70 9.64 11.33
N THR A 18 -8.70 9.75 12.21
CA THR A 18 -7.73 10.84 12.15
C THR A 18 -6.59 10.44 11.21
N ALA A 19 -6.57 11.01 10.00
CA ALA A 19 -5.57 10.66 8.99
C ALA A 19 -4.69 11.86 8.60
N THR A 20 -3.37 11.66 8.64
CA THR A 20 -2.37 12.63 8.19
C THR A 20 -1.76 12.16 6.88
N ALA A 21 -1.80 13.00 5.84
CA ALA A 21 -1.15 12.70 4.57
C ALA A 21 0.34 13.07 4.61
N LEU A 22 1.21 12.15 4.20
CA LEU A 22 2.63 12.41 3.99
C LEU A 22 3.02 11.89 2.60
N SER A 23 3.30 12.80 1.67
CA SER A 23 3.73 12.44 0.31
C SER A 23 5.25 12.24 0.29
N THR A 24 5.69 11.09 -0.22
CA THR A 24 7.12 10.76 -0.35
C THR A 24 7.59 10.62 -1.79
N GLY A 25 6.70 10.74 -2.77
CA GLY A 25 6.97 10.39 -4.18
C GLY A 25 7.22 8.89 -4.40
N THR A 26 7.56 8.50 -5.63
CA THR A 26 7.86 7.11 -6.02
C THR A 26 9.32 6.71 -5.78
N ALA A 27 10.18 7.69 -5.50
CA ALA A 27 11.59 7.53 -5.15
C ALA A 27 11.89 8.33 -3.86
N PRO A 28 11.37 7.90 -2.70
CA PRO A 28 11.55 8.61 -1.44
C PRO A 28 13.03 8.78 -1.08
N SER A 29 13.40 9.99 -0.63
CA SER A 29 14.72 10.30 -0.10
C SER A 29 14.88 9.73 1.32
N ALA A 30 16.13 9.62 1.81
CA ALA A 30 16.39 9.19 3.18
C ALA A 30 15.65 10.07 4.22
N ALA A 31 15.68 11.39 4.04
CA ALA A 31 14.98 12.33 4.92
C ALA A 31 13.45 12.12 4.90
N ALA A 32 12.85 11.89 3.73
CA ALA A 32 11.42 11.60 3.62
C ALA A 32 11.05 10.26 4.29
N ILE A 33 11.93 9.26 4.20
CA ILE A 33 11.76 7.96 4.87
C ILE A 33 11.83 8.13 6.39
N ASP A 34 12.80 8.90 6.89
CA ASP A 34 12.96 9.14 8.33
C ASP A 34 11.76 9.92 8.88
N GLN A 35 11.27 10.93 8.16
CA GLN A 35 10.07 11.67 8.51
C GLN A 35 8.83 10.76 8.55
N ALA A 36 8.64 9.90 7.54
CA ALA A 36 7.53 8.96 7.49
C ALA A 36 7.59 7.94 8.64
N ALA A 37 8.78 7.41 8.94
CA ALA A 37 8.97 6.50 10.06
C ALA A 37 8.76 7.18 11.42
N ALA A 38 9.12 8.45 11.57
CA ALA A 38 8.82 9.22 12.78
C ALA A 38 7.31 9.41 12.95
N ALA A 39 6.61 9.89 11.91
CA ALA A 39 5.16 10.07 11.94
C ALA A 39 4.41 8.76 12.20
N ALA A 40 4.88 7.65 11.63
CA ALA A 40 4.28 6.34 11.84
C ALA A 40 4.32 5.88 13.31
N ARG A 41 5.27 6.34 14.14
CA ARG A 41 5.32 5.97 15.56
C ARG A 41 4.17 6.56 16.38
N GLU A 42 3.59 7.65 15.92
CA GLU A 42 2.51 8.37 16.58
C GLU A 42 1.12 7.94 16.05
N ALA A 43 1.06 7.02 15.09
CA ALA A 43 -0.17 6.54 14.48
C ALA A 43 -0.50 5.10 14.92
N ASP A 44 -1.79 4.77 14.94
CA ASP A 44 -2.26 3.41 15.25
C ASP A 44 -2.03 2.42 14.11
N ALA A 45 -1.97 2.90 12.87
CA ALA A 45 -1.70 2.11 11.66
C ALA A 45 -1.19 3.00 10.52
N VAL A 46 -0.55 2.39 9.52
CA VAL A 46 -0.03 3.07 8.33
C VAL A 46 -0.63 2.48 7.07
N VAL A 47 -1.19 3.34 6.22
CA VAL A 47 -1.55 3.01 4.83
C VAL A 47 -0.48 3.59 3.92
N VAL A 48 0.27 2.74 3.22
CA VAL A 48 1.34 3.14 2.31
C VAL A 48 0.94 2.88 0.87
N GLY A 49 0.83 3.95 0.08
CA GLY A 49 0.67 3.86 -1.37
C GLY A 49 1.99 3.43 -2.02
N THR A 50 1.94 2.38 -2.84
CA THR A 50 3.10 1.79 -3.52
C THR A 50 2.90 1.77 -5.03
N TYR A 51 3.98 1.98 -5.77
CA TYR A 51 3.94 2.10 -7.22
C TYR A 51 5.18 1.45 -7.85
N ASN A 52 5.00 0.29 -8.49
CA ASN A 52 6.05 -0.44 -9.20
C ASN A 52 7.30 -0.66 -8.36
N VAL A 53 7.13 -1.27 -7.19
CA VAL A 53 8.25 -1.61 -6.32
C VAL A 53 9.09 -2.68 -7.00
N THR A 54 10.40 -2.44 -7.07
CA THR A 54 11.41 -3.39 -7.56
C THR A 54 12.42 -3.69 -6.46
N ALA A 55 13.37 -4.59 -6.72
CA ALA A 55 14.42 -4.92 -5.76
C ALA A 55 15.24 -3.71 -5.28
N GLY A 56 15.48 -2.72 -6.15
CA GLY A 56 16.28 -1.52 -5.86
C GLY A 56 15.46 -0.29 -5.45
N SER A 57 14.13 -0.40 -5.33
CA SER A 57 13.26 0.74 -5.05
C SER A 57 13.44 1.25 -3.61
N SER A 58 13.63 2.56 -3.43
CA SER A 58 13.64 3.17 -2.08
C SER A 58 12.28 3.11 -1.38
N GLN A 59 11.18 2.86 -2.12
CA GLN A 59 9.89 2.48 -1.54
C GLN A 59 9.98 1.20 -0.70
N LYS A 60 10.84 0.23 -1.06
CA LYS A 60 11.06 -0.98 -0.26
C LYS A 60 11.67 -0.62 1.09
N THR A 61 12.68 0.26 1.08
CA THR A 61 13.29 0.79 2.30
C THR A 61 12.28 1.57 3.15
N LEU A 62 11.45 2.42 2.53
CA LEU A 62 10.36 3.11 3.23
C LEU A 62 9.46 2.12 3.97
N VAL A 63 8.94 1.11 3.27
CA VAL A 63 8.03 0.11 3.84
C VAL A 63 8.71 -0.68 4.96
N GLN A 64 9.97 -1.07 4.81
CA GLN A 64 10.74 -1.73 5.87
C GLN A 64 10.88 -0.85 7.12
N ARG A 65 11.15 0.44 6.94
CA ARG A 65 11.27 1.40 8.05
C ARG A 65 9.93 1.65 8.74
N LEU A 66 8.82 1.65 7.99
CA LEU A 66 7.47 1.72 8.55
C LEU A 66 7.15 0.45 9.37
N LEU A 67 7.42 -0.74 8.85
CA LEU A 67 7.24 -2.01 9.56
C LEU A 67 8.09 -2.08 10.85
N ALA A 68 9.33 -1.59 10.80
CA ALA A 68 10.23 -1.58 11.95
C ALA A 68 9.75 -0.69 13.10
N THR A 69 8.74 0.17 12.88
CA THR A 69 8.11 0.90 13.98
C THR A 69 7.27 -0.02 14.87
N GLY A 70 6.89 -1.22 14.41
CA GLY A 70 5.96 -2.12 15.11
C GLY A 70 4.48 -1.79 14.89
N ARG A 71 4.17 -0.80 14.05
CA ARG A 71 2.79 -0.42 13.72
C ARG A 71 2.25 -1.29 12.57
N PRO A 72 0.94 -1.63 12.57
CA PRO A 72 0.31 -2.27 11.43
C PRO A 72 0.52 -1.47 10.14
N VAL A 73 0.98 -2.13 9.07
CA VAL A 73 1.19 -1.53 7.75
C VAL A 73 0.33 -2.22 6.71
N ILE A 74 -0.40 -1.43 5.93
CA ILE A 74 -1.19 -1.87 4.78
C ILE A 74 -0.56 -1.25 3.52
N ALA A 75 -0.05 -2.09 2.62
CA ALA A 75 0.44 -1.64 1.32
C ALA A 75 -0.69 -1.61 0.29
N VAL A 76 -0.88 -0.46 -0.34
CA VAL A 76 -1.86 -0.26 -1.42
C VAL A 76 -1.10 -0.09 -2.72
N ALA A 77 -1.16 -1.09 -3.61
CA ALA A 77 -0.51 -1.03 -4.91
C ALA A 77 -1.40 -0.26 -5.89
N ILE A 78 -1.02 0.98 -6.21
CA ILE A 78 -1.86 1.94 -6.94
C ILE A 78 -1.60 1.95 -8.45
N ARG A 79 -0.93 0.92 -9.00
CA ARG A 79 -0.72 0.76 -10.46
C ARG A 79 -0.95 -0.66 -10.95
N ASN A 80 -0.33 -1.64 -10.33
CA ASN A 80 -0.44 -3.05 -10.69
C ASN A 80 -0.26 -3.90 -9.42
N PRO A 81 -0.48 -5.22 -9.45
CA PRO A 81 -0.53 -6.02 -8.23
C PRO A 81 0.85 -6.56 -7.80
N TYR A 82 1.94 -6.20 -8.48
CA TYR A 82 3.20 -6.92 -8.38
C TYR A 82 4.07 -6.52 -7.17
N ASP A 83 3.79 -5.37 -6.56
CA ASP A 83 4.56 -4.82 -5.43
C ASP A 83 4.63 -5.79 -4.24
N VAL A 84 3.59 -6.62 -4.05
CA VAL A 84 3.55 -7.65 -3.00
C VAL A 84 4.71 -8.65 -3.09
N ALA A 85 5.19 -8.98 -4.29
CA ALA A 85 6.31 -9.90 -4.47
C ALA A 85 7.62 -9.34 -3.92
N HIS A 86 7.76 -8.01 -3.87
CA HIS A 86 8.93 -7.32 -3.34
C HIS A 86 8.78 -6.90 -1.86
N LEU A 87 7.58 -7.05 -1.30
CA LEU A 87 7.20 -6.64 0.06
C LEU A 87 6.61 -7.80 0.89
N PRO A 88 7.29 -8.97 0.96
CA PRO A 88 6.72 -10.17 1.59
C PRO A 88 6.49 -10.02 3.11
N SER A 89 7.14 -9.06 3.76
CA SER A 89 6.99 -8.79 5.20
C SER A 89 5.77 -7.94 5.55
N VAL A 90 5.10 -7.35 4.57
CA VAL A 90 3.88 -6.56 4.83
C VAL A 90 2.69 -7.52 5.00
N PRO A 91 1.93 -7.42 6.10
CA PRO A 91 0.87 -8.38 6.40
C PRO A 91 -0.41 -8.19 5.56
N ALA A 92 -0.66 -6.96 5.08
CA ALA A 92 -1.87 -6.63 4.33
C ALA A 92 -1.52 -5.92 3.02
N HIS A 93 -1.93 -6.51 1.90
CA HIS A 93 -1.76 -5.96 0.55
C HIS A 93 -3.12 -5.76 -0.13
N LEU A 94 -3.30 -4.59 -0.73
CA LEU A 94 -4.46 -4.25 -1.53
C LEU A 94 -4.01 -3.76 -2.91
N ALA A 95 -4.32 -4.52 -3.95
CA ALA A 95 -4.12 -4.10 -5.33
C ALA A 95 -5.30 -3.21 -5.77
N ALA A 96 -5.08 -1.90 -5.85
CA ALA A 96 -6.09 -0.92 -6.26
C ALA A 96 -6.10 -0.68 -7.78
N TYR A 97 -5.04 -1.04 -8.49
CA TYR A 97 -4.86 -0.91 -9.95
C TYR A 97 -4.91 0.52 -10.52
N SER A 98 -5.18 1.54 -9.70
CA SER A 98 -5.14 2.94 -10.10
C SER A 98 -4.88 3.87 -8.91
N TRP A 99 -4.46 5.08 -9.23
CA TRP A 99 -4.23 6.19 -8.30
C TRP A 99 -5.27 7.31 -8.45
N THR A 100 -6.31 7.08 -9.25
CA THR A 100 -7.43 8.01 -9.43
C THR A 100 -8.29 8.09 -8.16
N ASP A 101 -9.01 9.19 -8.02
CA ASP A 101 -9.72 9.55 -6.79
C ASP A 101 -10.74 8.46 -6.36
N VAL A 102 -11.51 7.96 -7.33
CA VAL A 102 -12.56 6.95 -7.12
C VAL A 102 -11.99 5.65 -6.54
N GLU A 103 -10.87 5.18 -7.06
CA GLU A 103 -10.21 3.94 -6.66
C GLU A 103 -9.56 4.07 -5.30
N LEU A 104 -8.96 5.21 -4.98
CA LEU A 104 -8.40 5.49 -3.65
C LEU A 104 -9.50 5.58 -2.59
N ARG A 105 -10.63 6.24 -2.90
CA ARG A 105 -11.82 6.25 -2.03
C ARG A 105 -12.42 4.86 -1.85
N ALA A 106 -12.42 4.03 -2.90
CA ALA A 106 -12.84 2.63 -2.79
C ALA A 106 -11.88 1.83 -1.90
N ALA A 107 -10.57 2.00 -2.05
CA ALA A 107 -9.56 1.38 -1.20
C ALA A 107 -9.74 1.77 0.26
N ALA A 108 -9.95 3.06 0.56
CA ALA A 108 -10.22 3.54 1.91
C ALA A 108 -11.46 2.88 2.54
N ARG A 109 -12.56 2.72 1.78
CA ARG A 109 -13.77 2.03 2.25
C ARG A 109 -13.53 0.54 2.54
N VAL A 110 -12.71 -0.13 1.74
CA VAL A 110 -12.30 -1.53 2.00
C VAL A 110 -11.48 -1.59 3.28
N ILE A 111 -10.41 -0.80 3.37
CA ILE A 111 -9.51 -0.74 4.55
C ILE A 111 -10.30 -0.46 5.84
N ALA A 112 -11.27 0.46 5.79
CA ALA A 112 -12.13 0.82 6.90
C ALA A 112 -13.23 -0.23 7.23
N GLY A 113 -13.29 -1.36 6.52
CA GLY A 113 -14.29 -2.40 6.73
C GLY A 113 -15.72 -2.02 6.27
N ARG A 114 -15.89 -0.91 5.56
CA ARG A 114 -17.21 -0.44 5.07
C ARG A 114 -17.69 -1.25 3.87
N VAL A 115 -16.77 -1.85 3.12
CA VAL A 115 -17.04 -2.71 1.96
C VAL A 115 -16.16 -3.96 2.05
N LYS A 116 -16.77 -5.14 1.89
CA LYS A 116 -16.02 -6.41 1.82
C LYS A 116 -15.27 -6.52 0.49
N PRO A 117 -13.95 -6.79 0.47
CA PRO A 117 -13.22 -6.97 -0.78
C PRO A 117 -13.68 -8.26 -1.49
N ARG A 118 -13.88 -8.16 -2.80
CA ARG A 118 -14.29 -9.29 -3.66
C ARG A 118 -13.44 -9.44 -4.93
N GLY A 119 -12.47 -8.54 -5.12
CA GLY A 119 -11.58 -8.57 -6.29
C GLY A 119 -10.78 -9.87 -6.37
N ARG A 120 -10.45 -10.27 -7.60
CA ARG A 120 -9.61 -11.42 -7.92
C ARG A 120 -8.56 -10.98 -8.94
N LEU A 121 -7.34 -11.49 -8.81
CA LEU A 121 -6.23 -11.15 -9.70
C LEU A 121 -6.57 -11.58 -11.15
N PRO A 122 -6.57 -10.68 -12.14
CA PRO A 122 -6.72 -11.04 -13.55
C PRO A 122 -5.40 -11.51 -14.18
N VAL A 123 -4.29 -11.39 -13.46
CA VAL A 123 -2.92 -11.73 -13.88
C VAL A 123 -2.22 -12.44 -12.73
N PRO A 124 -1.30 -13.39 -12.99
CA PRO A 124 -0.53 -14.00 -11.91
C PRO A 124 0.50 -13.00 -11.36
N VAL A 125 0.79 -13.08 -10.07
CA VAL A 125 1.96 -12.43 -9.47
C VAL A 125 3.06 -13.49 -9.37
N GLN A 126 4.17 -13.26 -10.08
CA GLN A 126 5.37 -14.10 -10.00
C GLN A 126 6.16 -13.77 -8.73
N ARG A 127 6.95 -14.73 -8.23
CA ARG A 127 7.89 -14.46 -7.14
C ARG A 127 9.01 -13.54 -7.63
N ALA A 128 9.44 -12.63 -6.76
CA ALA A 128 10.54 -11.71 -7.08
C ALA A 128 11.91 -12.40 -7.11
N ASP A 129 12.09 -13.49 -6.38
CA ASP A 129 13.35 -14.25 -6.31
C ASP A 129 13.45 -15.38 -7.34
N ASP A 130 12.31 -15.82 -7.90
CA ASP A 130 12.22 -16.83 -8.95
C ASP A 130 11.04 -16.52 -9.87
N PRO A 131 11.23 -15.71 -10.93
CA PRO A 131 10.15 -15.24 -11.80
C PRO A 131 9.44 -16.32 -12.61
N VAL A 132 9.93 -17.57 -12.59
CA VAL A 132 9.26 -18.71 -13.20
C VAL A 132 8.17 -19.28 -12.28
N LYS A 133 8.29 -19.04 -10.97
CA LYS A 133 7.35 -19.54 -9.95
C LYS A 133 6.29 -18.50 -9.60
N VAL A 134 5.03 -18.91 -9.69
CA VAL A 134 3.88 -18.11 -9.31
C VAL A 134 3.81 -17.98 -7.78
N LEU A 135 3.74 -16.74 -7.29
CA LEU A 135 3.46 -16.41 -5.89
C LEU A 135 1.95 -16.40 -5.62
N TYR A 136 1.18 -15.72 -6.48
CA TYR A 136 -0.28 -15.73 -6.45
C TYR A 136 -0.84 -15.99 -7.84
N PRO A 137 -1.70 -17.01 -8.03
CA PRO A 137 -2.25 -17.34 -9.34
C PRO A 137 -3.33 -16.34 -9.78
N VAL A 138 -3.64 -16.37 -11.08
CA VAL A 138 -4.88 -15.77 -11.60
C VAL A 138 -6.07 -16.29 -10.80
N GLY A 139 -7.02 -15.41 -10.49
CA GLY A 139 -8.19 -15.75 -9.69
C GLY A 139 -7.94 -15.72 -8.18
N TYR A 140 -6.72 -15.43 -7.71
CA TYR A 140 -6.45 -15.26 -6.27
C TYR A 140 -7.07 -13.97 -5.73
N GLY A 141 -7.60 -14.02 -4.51
CA GLY A 141 -8.05 -12.85 -3.77
C GLY A 141 -8.70 -13.27 -2.45
N LEU A 142 -8.54 -12.45 -1.42
CA LEU A 142 -9.06 -12.70 -0.08
C LEU A 142 -10.41 -12.00 0.15
N SER A 143 -11.08 -12.35 1.24
CA SER A 143 -12.30 -11.70 1.76
C SER A 143 -12.26 -11.65 3.29
N TYR A 144 -13.05 -10.75 3.89
CA TYR A 144 -13.27 -10.70 5.35
C TYR A 144 -14.25 -11.76 5.83
#